data_AF-F5XFH1-F1
#
_entry.id   AF-F5XFH1-F1
#
_cell.length_a   1.000
_cell.length_b   1.000
_cell.length_c   1.000
_cell.angle_alpha   90.00
_cell.angle_beta   90.00
_cell.angle_gamma   90.00
#
_symmetry.space_group_name_H-M   'P 1'
#
loop_
_entity.id
_entity.type
_entity.pdbx_description
1 polymer ?
#
loop_
_entity_poly.entity_id
_entity_poly.type
_entity_poly.pdbx_seq_one_letter_code
_entity_poly.pdbx_strand_id
1 'polypeptide(L)'
;MSDAVVKPRSPSIVDQWHDHIQVSSPIPCHAQLQGILELHLYADGYRIGDLLPSEMQLASRFNLSRATVRRAVDALVAAGLVRRHRGVRTVLIRQPSSPGRLDGLMQSF
;
A
#
# COMPACT_ATOMS: atom_id res chain seq x y z
N MET A 1 40.89 0.77 -5.19
CA MET A 1 40.23 0.69 -3.86
C MET A 1 38.82 1.20 -4.06
N SER A 2 37.85 0.28 -4.03
CA SER A 2 36.48 0.47 -4.52
C SER A 2 35.65 1.27 -3.52
N ASP A 3 35.33 2.51 -3.86
CA ASP A 3 34.35 3.32 -3.16
C ASP A 3 32.96 2.77 -3.53
N ALA A 4 32.32 2.07 -2.59
CA ALA A 4 30.95 1.62 -2.75
C ALA A 4 30.05 2.86 -2.71
N VAL A 5 29.73 3.39 -3.90
CA VAL A 5 28.66 4.38 -4.08
C VAL A 5 27.41 3.85 -3.39
N VAL A 6 27.12 4.43 -2.23
CA VAL A 6 25.84 4.29 -1.54
C VAL A 6 24.80 4.79 -2.53
N LYS A 7 24.11 3.87 -3.20
CA LYS A 7 22.99 4.21 -4.07
C LYS A 7 22.04 5.06 -3.21
N PRO A 8 21.71 6.31 -3.60
CA PRO A 8 20.79 7.12 -2.82
C PRO A 8 19.53 6.28 -2.60
N ARG A 9 19.06 6.18 -1.34
CA ARG A 9 17.78 5.53 -1.03
C ARG A 9 16.73 6.29 -1.85
N SER A 10 16.35 5.74 -3.00
CA SER A 10 15.28 6.28 -3.82
C SER A 10 14.08 6.53 -2.89
N PRO A 11 13.42 7.70 -2.94
CA PRO A 11 12.24 7.92 -2.13
C PRO A 11 11.28 6.76 -2.36
N SER A 12 10.73 6.20 -1.29
CA SER A 12 9.80 5.09 -1.44
C SER A 12 8.60 5.63 -2.22
N ILE A 13 8.08 4.89 -3.19
CA ILE A 13 6.95 5.35 -4.01
C ILE A 13 5.75 5.79 -3.15
N VAL A 14 5.61 5.20 -1.97
CA VAL A 14 4.63 5.55 -0.93
C VAL A 14 4.78 6.99 -0.39
N ASP A 15 5.98 7.56 -0.43
CA ASP A 15 6.24 8.95 0.01
C ASP A 15 5.65 9.97 -0.98
N GLN A 16 5.38 9.54 -2.22
CA GLN A 16 4.80 10.37 -3.28
C GLN A 16 3.28 10.27 -3.34
N TRP A 17 2.68 9.33 -2.61
CA TRP A 17 1.23 9.27 -2.45
C TRP A 17 0.80 10.49 -1.67
N HIS A 18 -0.33 11.10 -2.01
CA HIS A 18 -0.85 12.30 -1.34
C HIS A 18 -2.18 12.01 -0.64
N ASP A 19 -2.60 10.75 -0.62
CA ASP A 19 -3.84 10.29 0.01
C ASP A 19 -3.78 10.43 1.53
N HIS A 20 -4.97 10.60 2.12
CA HIS A 20 -5.16 10.82 3.54
C HIS A 20 -6.21 9.84 4.08
N ILE A 21 -5.98 9.35 5.30
CA ILE A 21 -6.95 8.52 6.02
C ILE A 21 -7.80 9.41 6.91
N GLN A 22 -9.12 9.32 6.76
CA GLN A 22 -10.09 10.10 7.53
C GLN A 22 -10.60 9.28 8.72
N VAL A 23 -10.07 9.52 9.91
CA VAL A 23 -10.44 8.74 11.12
C VAL A 23 -11.90 8.95 11.54
N SER A 24 -12.47 10.12 11.22
CA SER A 24 -13.88 10.47 11.46
C SER A 24 -14.85 9.89 10.43
N SER A 25 -14.35 9.32 9.33
CA SER A 25 -15.19 8.75 8.28
C SER A 25 -15.96 7.51 8.80
N PRO A 26 -17.19 7.25 8.32
CA PRO A 26 -17.88 6.00 8.58
C PRO A 26 -17.14 4.77 8.01
N ILE A 27 -16.19 4.97 7.09
CA ILE A 27 -15.37 3.90 6.53
C ILE A 27 -14.21 3.63 7.50
N PRO A 28 -13.98 2.39 7.97
CA PRO A 28 -12.86 2.08 8.86
C PRO A 28 -11.49 2.35 8.21
N CYS A 29 -10.51 2.86 8.97
CA CYS A 29 -9.18 3.22 8.45
C CYS A 29 -8.45 2.09 7.68
N HIS A 30 -8.62 0.83 8.08
CA HIS A 30 -7.99 -0.29 7.37
C HIS A 30 -8.64 -0.54 6.01
N ALA A 31 -9.96 -0.38 5.90
CA ALA A 31 -10.68 -0.49 4.64
C ALA A 31 -10.36 0.69 3.73
N GLN A 32 -10.21 1.89 4.31
CA GLN A 32 -9.72 3.05 3.59
C GLN A 32 -8.33 2.79 2.98
N LEU A 33 -7.37 2.35 3.82
CA LEU A 33 -6.02 2.04 3.35
C LEU A 33 -6.02 0.93 2.29
N GLN A 34 -6.88 -0.09 2.43
CA GLN A 34 -7.02 -1.13 1.41
C GLN A 34 -7.40 -0.52 0.05
N GLY A 35 -8.40 0.36 0.00
CA GLY A 35 -8.82 1.04 -1.23
C GLY A 35 -7.71 1.86 -1.88
N ILE A 36 -6.99 2.64 -1.07
CA ILE A 36 -5.83 3.41 -1.53
C ILE A 36 -4.75 2.49 -2.11
N LEU A 37 -4.44 1.38 -1.43
CA LEU A 37 -3.47 0.40 -1.94
C LEU A 37 -3.93 -0.21 -3.27
N GLU A 38 -5.20 -0.60 -3.41
CA GLU A 38 -5.74 -1.13 -4.66
C GLU A 38 -5.63 -0.12 -5.80
N LEU A 39 -5.93 1.15 -5.54
CA LEU A 39 -5.79 2.24 -6.50
C LEU A 39 -4.35 2.38 -6.97
N HIS A 40 -3.38 2.46 -6.07
CA HIS A 40 -1.97 2.62 -6.46
C HIS A 40 -1.40 1.38 -7.14
N LEU A 41 -1.78 0.18 -6.70
CA LEU A 41 -1.40 -1.06 -7.38
C LEU A 41 -1.96 -1.13 -8.81
N TYR A 42 -3.05 -0.43 -9.09
CA TYR A 42 -3.63 -0.29 -10.43
C TYR A 42 -2.96 0.83 -11.24
N ALA A 43 -2.83 2.03 -10.66
CA ALA A 43 -2.51 3.27 -11.35
C ALA A 43 -1.00 3.53 -11.47
N ASP A 44 -0.19 3.15 -10.48
CA ASP A 44 1.23 3.50 -10.41
C ASP A 44 2.13 2.55 -11.21
N GLY A 45 1.53 1.72 -12.09
CA GLY A 45 2.28 0.84 -12.98
C GLY A 45 2.94 -0.37 -12.30
N TYR A 46 2.48 -0.77 -11.11
CA TYR A 46 2.95 -2.00 -10.46
C TYR A 46 2.72 -3.23 -11.34
N ARG A 47 3.72 -4.10 -11.38
CA ARG A 47 3.70 -5.37 -12.09
C ARG A 47 3.68 -6.54 -11.11
N ILE A 48 3.14 -7.67 -11.58
CA ILE A 48 3.23 -8.92 -10.84
C ILE A 48 4.71 -9.22 -10.55
N GLY A 49 5.02 -9.50 -9.29
CA GLY A 49 6.38 -9.68 -8.78
C GLY A 49 6.94 -8.45 -8.07
N ASP A 50 6.34 -7.28 -8.23
CA ASP A 50 6.81 -6.06 -7.57
C ASP A 50 6.57 -6.10 -6.05
N LEU A 51 7.49 -5.47 -5.33
CA LEU A 51 7.42 -5.34 -3.89
C LEU A 51 6.54 -4.15 -3.52
N LEU A 52 5.56 -4.41 -2.66
CA LEU A 52 4.82 -3.36 -1.99
C LEU A 52 5.70 -2.67 -0.94
N PRO A 53 5.38 -1.40 -0.61
CA PRO A 53 5.92 -0.76 0.58
C PRO A 53 5.70 -1.64 1.82
N SER A 54 6.68 -1.64 2.71
CA SER A 54 6.58 -2.41 3.96
C SER A 54 5.46 -1.86 4.86
N GLU A 55 4.93 -2.72 5.74
CA GLU A 55 3.89 -2.29 6.70
C GLU A 55 4.36 -1.11 7.56
N MET A 56 5.65 -1.00 7.84
CA MET A 56 6.23 0.11 8.59
C MET A 56 6.23 1.42 7.79
N GLN A 57 6.56 1.37 6.50
CA GLN A 57 6.51 2.53 5.63
C GLN A 57 5.07 3.02 5.46
N LEU A 58 4.12 2.11 5.24
CA LEU A 58 2.69 2.43 5.17
C LEU A 58 2.18 3.03 6.49
N ALA A 59 2.56 2.45 7.62
CA ALA A 59 2.18 2.96 8.95
C ALA A 59 2.69 4.39 9.16
N SER A 60 3.95 4.65 8.80
CA SER A 60 4.55 5.98 8.89
C SER A 60 3.88 6.97 7.93
N ARG A 61 3.64 6.59 6.67
CA ARG A 61 3.05 7.48 5.66
C ARG A 61 1.64 7.90 6.03
N PHE A 62 0.82 6.96 6.49
CA PHE A 62 -0.61 7.20 6.78
C PHE A 62 -0.90 7.52 8.25
N ASN A 63 0.13 7.62 9.10
CA ASN A 63 0.01 7.81 10.54
C ASN A 63 -0.93 6.78 11.20
N LEU A 64 -0.77 5.51 10.84
CA LEU A 64 -1.59 4.39 11.31
C LEU A 64 -0.80 3.44 12.18
N SER A 65 -1.51 2.72 13.05
CA SER A 65 -0.90 1.59 13.77
C SER A 65 -0.50 0.48 12.79
N ARG A 66 0.59 -0.23 13.09
CA ARG A 66 1.00 -1.42 12.31
C ARG A 66 -0.10 -2.48 12.25
N ALA A 67 -0.93 -2.60 13.29
CA ALA A 67 -2.05 -3.54 13.30
C ALA A 67 -3.13 -3.16 12.27
N THR A 68 -3.43 -1.87 12.13
CA THR A 68 -4.37 -1.35 11.13
C THR A 68 -3.86 -1.58 9.71
N VAL A 69 -2.58 -1.29 9.48
CA VAL A 69 -1.92 -1.55 8.19
C VAL A 69 -1.92 -3.03 7.86
N ARG A 70 -1.54 -3.88 8.82
CA ARG A 70 -1.53 -5.33 8.66
C ARG A 70 -2.92 -5.86 8.25
N ARG A 71 -3.99 -5.34 8.86
CA ARG A 71 -5.38 -5.67 8.49
C ARG A 71 -5.71 -5.28 7.05
N ALA A 72 -5.28 -4.11 6.58
CA ALA A 72 -5.47 -3.70 5.19
C ALA A 72 -4.72 -4.65 4.23
N VAL A 73 -3.47 -4.98 4.55
CA VAL A 73 -2.67 -5.94 3.76
C VAL A 73 -3.28 -7.35 3.81
N ASP A 74 -3.81 -7.79 4.95
CA ASP A 74 -4.54 -9.07 5.08
C ASP A 74 -5.73 -9.13 4.12
N ALA A 75 -6.46 -8.03 3.95
CA ALA A 75 -7.57 -7.96 3.01
C ALA A 75 -7.09 -8.12 1.56
N LEU A 76 -5.96 -7.50 1.18
CA LEU A 76 -5.36 -7.69 -0.15
C LEU A 76 -4.86 -9.14 -0.37
N VAL A 77 -4.35 -9.78 0.68
CA VAL A 77 -3.97 -11.21 0.64
C VAL A 77 -5.19 -12.08 0.44
N ALA A 78 -6.27 -11.82 1.19
CA ALA A 78 -7.54 -12.54 1.07
C ALA A 78 -8.18 -12.34 -0.32
N ALA A 79 -8.04 -11.16 -0.92
CA ALA A 79 -8.46 -10.85 -2.28
C ALA A 79 -7.57 -11.48 -3.38
N GLY A 80 -6.51 -12.19 -2.99
CA GLY A 80 -5.56 -12.83 -3.89
C GLY A 80 -4.75 -11.84 -4.74
N LEU A 81 -4.64 -10.58 -4.31
CA LEU A 81 -3.87 -9.55 -5.01
C LEU A 81 -2.39 -9.62 -4.64
N VAL A 82 -2.10 -9.85 -3.36
CA VAL A 82 -0.73 -9.86 -2.84
C VAL A 82 -0.44 -11.12 -2.04
N ARG A 83 0.84 -11.42 -1.88
CA ARG A 83 1.33 -12.51 -1.03
C ARG A 83 2.42 -12.00 -0.10
N ARG A 84 2.39 -12.44 1.16
CA ARG A 84 3.48 -12.20 2.11
C ARG A 84 4.63 -13.16 1.85
N HIS A 85 5.83 -12.63 1.76
CA HIS A 85 7.08 -13.38 1.79
C HIS A 85 7.69 -13.32 3.19
N ARG A 86 8.34 -14.42 3.63
CA ARG A 86 9.04 -14.47 4.92
C ARG A 86 10.01 -13.29 5.01
N GLY A 87 9.92 -12.49 6.08
CA GLY A 87 10.80 -11.33 6.30
C GLY A 87 10.24 -9.96 5.89
N VAL A 88 8.94 -9.70 6.05
CA VAL A 88 8.31 -8.35 5.95
C VAL A 88 8.10 -7.81 4.53
N ARG A 89 8.30 -8.64 3.50
CA ARG A 89 8.09 -8.23 2.10
C ARG A 89 6.75 -8.73 1.59
N THR A 90 5.93 -7.82 1.07
CA THR A 90 4.68 -8.15 0.39
C THR A 90 4.87 -8.00 -1.11
N VAL A 91 4.41 -8.97 -1.88
CA VAL A 91 4.61 -9.04 -3.34
C VAL A 91 3.27 -9.01 -4.04
N LEU A 92 3.14 -8.21 -5.10
CA LEU A 92 1.98 -8.26 -5.99
C LEU A 92 1.98 -9.59 -6.75
N ILE A 93 0.92 -10.37 -6.65
CA ILE A 93 0.78 -11.66 -7.37
C ILE A 93 -0.29 -11.61 -8.46
N ARG A 94 -1.20 -10.63 -8.39
CA ARG A 94 -2.25 -10.40 -9.38
C ARG A 94 -2.54 -8.91 -9.49
N GLN A 95 -2.73 -8.41 -10.70
CA GLN A 95 -3.16 -7.02 -10.88
C GLN A 95 -4.64 -6.87 -10.50
N PRO A 96 -5.01 -5.79 -9.78
CA PRO A 96 -6.41 -5.41 -9.63
C PRO A 96 -6.99 -5.09 -11.02
N SER A 97 -8.21 -5.53 -11.30
CA SER A 97 -8.88 -5.30 -12.60
C SER A 97 -9.49 -3.89 -12.71
N SER A 98 -9.67 -3.22 -11.59
CA SER A 98 -10.16 -1.84 -11.46
C SER A 98 -9.62 -1.26 -10.16
N PRO A 99 -9.50 0.07 -10.03
CA PRO A 99 -9.31 0.69 -8.72
C PRO A 99 -10.47 0.25 -7.81
N GLY A 100 -10.16 -0.08 -6.55
CA GLY A 100 -11.16 -0.59 -5.60
C GLY A 100 -12.38 0.34 -5.52
N ARG A 101 -13.58 -0.23 -5.38
CA ARG A 101 -14.86 0.55 -5.35
C ARG A 101 -14.88 1.69 -4.31
N LEU A 102 -14.01 1.59 -3.29
CA LEU A 102 -13.88 2.58 -2.24
C LEU A 102 -13.27 3.90 -2.72
N ASP A 103 -12.49 3.93 -3.81
CA ASP A 103 -11.88 5.16 -4.35
C ASP A 103 -12.94 6.24 -4.66
N GLY A 104 -13.98 5.89 -5.43
CA GLY A 104 -15.07 6.82 -5.74
C GLY A 104 -15.86 7.29 -4.50
N LEU A 105 -15.89 6.47 -3.45
CA LEU A 105 -16.55 6.82 -2.18
C LEU A 105 -15.67 7.72 -1.31
N MET A 106 -14.35 7.66 -1.45
CA MET A 106 -13.39 8.48 -0.68
C MET A 106 -13.29 9.92 -1.19
N GLN A 107 -13.56 10.15 -2.48
CA GLN A 107 -13.60 11.49 -3.07
C GLN A 107 -14.88 12.29 -2.73
N SER A 108 -15.86 11.66 -2.05
CA SER A 108 -17.21 12.19 -1.89
C SER A 108 -17.51 12.80 -0.50
N PHE A 109 -16.51 13.02 0.35
CA PHE A 109 -16.70 13.52 1.73
C PHE A 109 -15.76 14.67 2.09
#